data_AF-A0A2E1HAN5-F1
#
_entry.id   AF-A0A2E1HAN5-F1
#
_cell.length_a   1.000
_cell.length_b   1.000
_cell.length_c   1.000
_cell.angle_alpha   90.00
_cell.angle_beta   90.00
_cell.angle_gamma   90.00
#
_symmetry.space_group_name_H-M   'P 1'
#
loop_
_entity.id
_entity.type
_entity.pdbx_description
1 polymer ?
#
loop_
_entity_poly.entity_id
_entity_poly.type
_entity_poly.pdbx_seq_one_letter_code
_entity_poly.pdbx_strand_id
1 'polypeptide(L)'
;MAYQSESLIAHAREVREASGTSQRALSERAGLTQSHISQIESGKMEPGLSSFIDMTRALDLELMLVPKKLVPAVRGLIKAQATPDMHIRTGQPDNKRFARAERLVKKMKQLDGSSADLDRIEETLRFLRGVNISDQEMQLVRELIARLERYQASAQAAPVVRDIAQSLQRLRNSIAHAGPSEPRPAYSLDDGDA
;
A
#
# COMPACT_ATOMS: atom_id res chain seq x y z
N MET A 1 -12.67 -20.12 16.59
CA MET A 1 -13.73 -20.30 15.58
C MET A 1 -13.51 -19.23 14.52
N ALA A 2 -13.38 -19.60 13.25
CA ALA A 2 -13.26 -18.62 12.17
C ALA A 2 -14.67 -18.07 11.90
N TYR A 3 -14.90 -16.79 12.19
CA TYR A 3 -16.21 -16.16 12.03
C TYR A 3 -16.46 -15.83 10.56
N GLN A 4 -17.71 -15.90 10.11
CA GLN A 4 -18.09 -15.56 8.74
C GLN A 4 -17.75 -14.09 8.38
N SER A 5 -17.66 -13.23 9.38
CA SER A 5 -17.35 -11.80 9.29
C SER A 5 -15.85 -11.48 9.22
N GLU A 6 -14.96 -12.46 9.43
CA GLU A 6 -13.51 -12.24 9.57
C GLU A 6 -12.89 -11.53 8.36
N SER A 7 -13.30 -11.93 7.14
CA SER A 7 -12.82 -11.30 5.90
C SER A 7 -13.25 -9.84 5.76
N LEU A 8 -14.45 -9.47 6.24
CA LEU A 8 -14.97 -8.11 6.18
C LEU A 8 -14.32 -7.22 7.24
N ILE A 9 -14.11 -7.76 8.45
CA ILE A 9 -13.41 -7.07 9.54
C ILE A 9 -11.96 -6.82 9.16
N ALA A 10 -11.27 -7.81 8.57
CA ALA A 10 -9.92 -7.64 8.06
C ALA A 10 -9.85 -6.53 7.01
N HIS A 11 -10.80 -6.48 6.08
CA HIS A 11 -10.84 -5.44 5.05
C HIS A 11 -11.08 -4.03 5.64
N ALA A 12 -12.03 -3.89 6.58
CA ALA A 12 -12.26 -2.62 7.26
C ALA A 12 -11.01 -2.14 8.01
N ARG A 13 -10.30 -3.06 8.68
CA ARG A 13 -9.04 -2.77 9.36
C ARG A 13 -7.96 -2.32 8.37
N GLU A 14 -7.82 -2.98 7.22
CA GLU A 14 -6.88 -2.60 6.17
C GLU A 14 -7.15 -1.17 5.70
N VAL A 15 -8.40 -0.83 5.39
CA VAL A 15 -8.81 0.53 4.98
C VAL A 15 -8.54 1.56 6.09
N ARG A 16 -8.78 1.22 7.36
CA ARG A 16 -8.43 2.08 8.49
C ARG A 16 -6.93 2.36 8.55
N GLU A 17 -6.11 1.32 8.52
CA GLU A 17 -4.66 1.45 8.64
C GLU A 17 -4.08 2.19 7.44
N ALA A 18 -4.67 2.00 6.28
CA ALA A 18 -4.30 2.62 5.04
C ALA A 18 -4.68 4.11 4.94
N SER A 19 -5.81 4.51 5.52
CA SER A 19 -6.20 5.91 5.65
C SER A 19 -5.43 6.66 6.74
N GLY A 20 -4.52 5.99 7.47
CA GLY A 20 -3.80 6.59 8.60
C GLY A 20 -4.69 6.83 9.83
N THR A 21 -5.92 6.31 9.83
CA THR A 21 -6.89 6.52 10.92
C THR A 21 -6.49 5.65 12.12
N SER A 22 -6.29 6.24 13.29
CA SER A 22 -6.05 5.46 14.52
C SER A 22 -7.34 4.79 15.01
N GLN A 23 -7.24 3.72 15.80
CA GLN A 23 -8.43 3.10 16.42
C GLN A 23 -9.21 4.10 17.30
N ARG A 24 -8.50 5.04 17.96
CA ARG A 24 -9.11 6.11 18.76
C ARG A 24 -9.90 7.08 17.89
N ALA A 25 -9.32 7.51 16.77
CA ALA A 25 -10.00 8.39 15.83
C ALA A 25 -11.21 7.70 15.18
N LEU A 26 -11.09 6.41 14.83
CA LEU A 26 -12.20 5.63 14.33
C LEU A 26 -13.31 5.49 15.37
N SER A 27 -12.97 5.23 16.63
CA SER A 27 -13.95 5.08 17.69
C SER A 27 -14.74 6.37 17.93
N GLU A 28 -14.06 7.52 17.89
CA GLU A 28 -14.71 8.84 17.97
C GLU A 28 -15.68 9.07 16.80
N ARG A 29 -15.26 8.74 15.57
CA ARG A 29 -16.10 8.90 14.36
C ARG A 29 -17.29 7.94 14.31
N ALA A 30 -17.11 6.72 14.79
CA ALA A 30 -18.13 5.67 14.78
C ALA A 30 -19.06 5.70 16.01
N GLY A 31 -18.81 6.58 17.00
CA GLY A 31 -19.56 6.59 18.26
C GLY A 31 -19.33 5.33 19.11
N LEU A 32 -18.17 4.68 18.98
CA LEU A 32 -17.79 3.47 19.70
C LEU A 32 -16.64 3.75 20.68
N THR A 33 -16.27 2.79 21.52
CA THR A 33 -15.06 2.88 22.35
C THR A 33 -13.85 2.31 21.62
N GLN A 34 -12.66 2.85 21.90
CA GLN A 34 -11.41 2.34 21.30
C GLN A 34 -11.14 0.87 21.68
N SER A 35 -11.52 0.46 22.91
CA SER A 35 -11.46 -0.95 23.34
C SER A 35 -12.34 -1.85 22.47
N HIS A 36 -13.57 -1.40 22.15
CA HIS A 36 -14.50 -2.14 21.30
C HIS A 36 -13.94 -2.34 19.89
N ILE A 37 -13.42 -1.27 19.26
CA ILE A 37 -12.72 -1.35 17.95
C ILE A 37 -11.54 -2.34 18.03
N SER A 38 -10.72 -2.26 19.08
CA SER A 38 -9.56 -3.15 19.23
C SER A 38 -9.96 -4.62 19.39
N GLN A 39 -11.04 -4.92 20.12
CA GLN A 39 -11.52 -6.29 20.30
C GLN A 39 -12.09 -6.86 18.99
N ILE A 40 -12.80 -6.04 18.21
CA ILE A 40 -13.28 -6.38 16.87
C ILE A 40 -12.10 -6.68 15.93
N GLU A 41 -11.15 -5.75 15.80
CA GLU A 41 -10.00 -5.88 14.87
C GLU A 41 -9.01 -7.00 15.22
N SER A 42 -9.04 -7.48 16.47
CA SER A 42 -8.22 -8.61 16.93
C SER A 42 -8.97 -9.94 16.93
N GLY A 43 -10.23 -9.96 16.50
CA GLY A 43 -11.07 -11.16 16.48
C GLY A 43 -11.47 -11.68 17.86
N LYS A 44 -11.27 -10.88 18.92
CA LYS A 44 -11.70 -11.21 20.29
C LYS A 44 -13.20 -11.05 20.49
N MET A 45 -13.84 -10.23 19.66
CA MET A 45 -15.28 -9.95 19.71
C MET A 45 -15.83 -9.80 18.29
N GLU A 46 -17.01 -10.34 18.04
CA GLU A 46 -17.74 -10.10 16.80
C GLU A 46 -18.61 -8.83 16.94
N PRO A 47 -18.54 -7.88 16.00
CA PRO A 47 -19.39 -6.69 16.06
C PRO A 47 -20.84 -7.04 15.73
N GLY A 48 -21.78 -6.40 16.41
CA GLY A 48 -23.15 -6.32 15.91
C GLY A 48 -23.20 -5.62 14.54
N LEU A 49 -24.19 -5.95 13.71
CA LEU A 49 -24.32 -5.39 12.36
C LEU A 49 -24.33 -3.86 12.36
N SER A 50 -25.07 -3.23 13.27
CA SER A 50 -25.12 -1.76 13.40
C SER A 50 -23.75 -1.17 13.69
N SER A 51 -23.04 -1.70 14.68
CA SER A 51 -21.67 -1.26 15.01
C SER A 51 -20.71 -1.43 13.84
N PHE A 52 -20.87 -2.49 13.05
CA PHE A 52 -20.06 -2.72 11.86
C PHE A 52 -20.39 -1.74 10.73
N ILE A 53 -21.68 -1.41 10.53
CA ILE A 53 -22.13 -0.35 9.61
C ILE A 53 -21.55 1.01 10.04
N ASP A 54 -21.65 1.37 11.30
CA ASP A 54 -21.14 2.65 11.82
C ASP A 54 -19.62 2.75 11.64
N MET A 55 -18.91 1.67 11.93
CA MET A 55 -17.46 1.58 11.75
C MET A 55 -17.05 1.69 10.27
N THR A 56 -17.75 1.03 9.35
CA THR A 56 -17.45 1.08 7.92
C THR A 56 -17.76 2.45 7.31
N ARG A 57 -18.88 3.08 7.69
CA ARG A 57 -19.22 4.45 7.27
C ARG A 57 -18.24 5.48 7.80
N ALA A 58 -17.77 5.32 9.04
CA ALA A 58 -16.69 6.11 9.58
C ALA A 58 -15.34 5.91 8.84
N LEU A 59 -15.24 4.92 7.95
CA LEU A 59 -14.10 4.69 7.06
C LEU A 59 -14.40 5.03 5.59
N ASP A 60 -15.52 5.69 5.31
CA ASP A 60 -15.99 5.99 3.95
C ASP A 60 -16.26 4.72 3.10
N LEU A 61 -16.70 3.66 3.78
CA LEU A 61 -17.16 2.42 3.16
C LEU A 61 -18.66 2.25 3.40
N GLU A 62 -19.38 1.72 2.42
CA GLU A 62 -20.80 1.40 2.53
C GLU A 62 -21.05 -0.10 2.35
N LEU A 63 -21.89 -0.66 3.21
CA LEU A 63 -22.32 -2.05 3.11
C LEU A 63 -23.50 -2.17 2.16
N MET A 64 -23.28 -2.84 1.03
CA MET A 64 -24.30 -3.04 0.00
C MET A 64 -24.68 -4.50 -0.15
N LEU A 65 -25.97 -4.75 -0.31
CA LEU A 65 -26.47 -6.06 -0.74
C LEU A 65 -26.44 -6.11 -2.26
N VAL A 66 -25.64 -7.04 -2.79
CA VAL A 66 -25.49 -7.26 -4.23
C VAL A 66 -25.91 -8.67 -4.61
N PRO A 67 -26.57 -8.89 -5.75
CA PRO A 67 -26.85 -10.23 -6.24
C PRO A 67 -25.55 -11.04 -6.37
N LYS A 68 -25.51 -12.25 -5.78
CA LYS A 68 -24.28 -13.08 -5.74
C LYS A 68 -23.62 -13.29 -7.10
N LYS A 69 -24.43 -13.41 -8.17
CA LYS A 69 -23.97 -13.59 -9.55
C LYS A 69 -23.19 -12.36 -10.09
N LEU A 70 -23.42 -11.17 -9.52
CA LEU A 70 -22.80 -9.92 -9.94
C LEU A 70 -21.57 -9.54 -9.09
N VAL A 71 -21.27 -10.27 -8.01
CA VAL A 71 -20.12 -10.00 -7.14
C VAL A 71 -18.79 -9.90 -7.92
N PRO A 72 -18.48 -10.79 -8.89
CA PRO A 72 -17.25 -10.66 -9.67
C PRO A 72 -17.19 -9.36 -10.50
N ALA A 73 -18.31 -8.96 -11.10
CA ALA A 73 -18.41 -7.73 -11.90
C ALA A 73 -18.25 -6.48 -11.03
N VAL A 74 -18.89 -6.43 -9.87
CA VAL A 74 -18.75 -5.34 -8.89
C VAL A 74 -17.28 -5.23 -8.42
N ARG A 75 -16.64 -6.36 -8.09
CA ARG A 75 -15.21 -6.37 -7.74
C ARG A 75 -14.32 -5.87 -8.88
N GLY A 76 -14.65 -6.20 -10.13
CA GLY A 76 -13.94 -5.70 -11.31
C GLY A 76 -14.06 -4.19 -11.46
N LEU A 77 -15.26 -3.65 -11.27
CA LEU A 77 -15.51 -2.21 -11.34
C LEU A 77 -14.76 -1.44 -10.25
N ILE A 78 -14.78 -1.92 -9.00
CA ILE A 78 -14.05 -1.29 -7.88
C ILE A 78 -12.55 -1.21 -8.19
N LYS A 79 -11.96 -2.27 -8.77
CA LYS A 79 -10.55 -2.26 -9.18
C LYS A 79 -10.28 -1.29 -10.33
N ALA A 80 -11.18 -1.20 -11.30
CA ALA A 80 -11.01 -0.33 -12.47
C ALA A 80 -11.19 1.16 -12.14
N GLN A 81 -12.01 1.49 -11.15
CA GLN A 81 -12.28 2.87 -10.72
C GLN A 81 -11.41 3.34 -9.55
N ALA A 82 -10.58 2.46 -8.98
CA ALA A 82 -9.52 2.90 -8.09
C ALA A 82 -8.59 3.83 -8.86
N THR A 83 -8.73 5.14 -8.68
CA THR A 83 -7.77 6.12 -9.20
C THR A 83 -6.42 5.89 -8.52
N PRO A 84 -5.29 6.33 -9.11
CA PRO A 84 -3.99 6.32 -8.43
C PRO A 84 -4.03 6.96 -7.04
N ASP A 85 -4.89 7.97 -6.83
CA ASP A 85 -5.13 8.61 -5.53
C ASP A 85 -5.88 7.71 -4.52
N MET A 86 -6.72 6.79 -4.98
CA MET A 86 -7.39 5.79 -4.15
C MET A 86 -6.42 4.68 -3.69
N HIS A 87 -5.38 4.39 -4.47
CA HIS A 87 -4.31 3.43 -4.12
C HIS A 87 -3.38 3.94 -3.00
N ILE A 88 -3.36 5.25 -2.75
CA ILE A 88 -2.57 5.87 -1.65
C ILE A 88 -3.08 5.43 -0.27
N ARG A 89 -4.31 4.91 -0.21
CA ARG A 89 -5.00 4.54 1.03
C ARG A 89 -5.52 3.12 1.02
N THR A 90 -4.81 2.20 0.37
CA THR A 90 -4.86 0.74 0.63
C THR A 90 -3.48 0.23 1.07
N GLY A 91 -2.97 0.71 2.20
CA GLY A 91 -1.95 0.01 2.97
C GLY A 91 -2.38 -1.42 3.25
N GLN A 92 -1.54 -2.39 2.88
CA GLN A 92 -0.68 -3.04 3.87
C GLN A 92 0.09 -4.33 3.46
N PRO A 93 0.16 -4.79 2.20
CA PRO A 93 1.19 -5.78 1.87
C PRO A 93 2.55 -5.10 1.60
N ASP A 94 2.57 -3.94 0.95
CA ASP A 94 3.83 -3.37 0.46
C ASP A 94 4.60 -2.57 1.51
N ASN A 95 3.94 -1.82 2.40
CA ASN A 95 4.63 -1.11 3.49
C ASN A 95 5.37 -2.08 4.44
N LYS A 96 4.75 -3.21 4.78
CA LYS A 96 5.39 -4.29 5.56
C LYS A 96 6.57 -4.91 4.80
N ARG A 97 6.48 -5.04 3.48
CA ARG A 97 7.59 -5.52 2.62
C ARG A 97 8.75 -4.53 2.59
N PHE A 98 8.49 -3.23 2.45
CA PHE A 98 9.54 -2.20 2.53
C PHE A 98 10.27 -2.28 3.88
N ALA A 99 9.53 -2.33 5.00
CA ALA A 99 10.12 -2.46 6.32
C ALA A 99 10.94 -3.75 6.50
N ARG A 100 10.51 -4.86 5.88
CA ARG A 100 11.25 -6.14 5.89
C ARG A 100 12.52 -6.06 5.06
N ALA A 101 12.45 -5.47 3.87
CA ALA A 101 13.60 -5.26 3.00
C ALA A 101 14.66 -4.34 3.64
N GLU A 102 14.23 -3.24 4.29
CA GLU A 102 15.14 -2.36 5.05
C GLU A 102 15.88 -3.13 6.16
N ARG A 103 15.18 -3.97 6.93
CA ARG A 103 15.81 -4.80 7.97
C ARG A 103 16.80 -5.82 7.39
N LEU A 104 16.47 -6.41 6.25
CA LEU A 104 17.36 -7.33 5.55
C LEU A 104 18.66 -6.64 5.13
N VAL A 105 18.56 -5.49 4.48
CA VAL A 105 19.73 -4.69 4.05
C VAL A 105 20.59 -4.34 5.27
N LYS A 106 19.97 -3.92 6.38
CA LYS A 106 20.68 -3.63 7.62
C LYS A 106 21.41 -4.86 8.18
N LYS A 107 20.81 -6.05 8.10
CA LYS A 107 21.43 -7.32 8.51
C LYS A 107 22.62 -7.67 7.60
N MET A 108 22.49 -7.50 6.28
CA MET A 108 23.58 -7.73 5.33
C MET A 108 24.78 -6.80 5.60
N LYS A 109 24.53 -5.51 5.89
CA LYS A 109 25.57 -4.55 6.29
C LYS A 109 26.34 -4.98 7.55
N GLN A 110 25.68 -5.69 8.47
CA GLN A 110 26.31 -6.18 9.70
C GLN A 110 27.13 -7.46 9.49
N LEU A 111 26.73 -8.32 8.55
CA LEU A 111 27.38 -9.62 8.30
C LEU A 111 28.56 -9.50 7.33
N ASP A 112 28.37 -8.78 6.22
CA ASP A 112 29.32 -8.72 5.10
C ASP A 112 30.07 -7.38 5.02
N GLY A 113 29.77 -6.45 5.94
CA GLY A 113 30.29 -5.08 5.94
C GLY A 113 29.43 -4.11 5.12
N SER A 114 29.49 -2.81 5.47
CA SER A 114 28.76 -1.79 4.73
C SER A 114 29.31 -1.67 3.30
N SER A 115 28.43 -1.63 2.31
CA SER A 115 28.78 -1.36 0.91
C SER A 115 27.93 -0.22 0.37
N ALA A 116 28.51 0.56 -0.54
CA ALA A 116 27.81 1.69 -1.17
C ALA A 116 26.52 1.24 -1.89
N ASP A 117 26.49 0.01 -2.41
CA ASP A 117 25.31 -0.56 -3.05
C ASP A 117 24.20 -0.86 -2.02
N LEU A 118 24.53 -1.39 -0.84
CA LEU A 118 23.55 -1.61 0.24
C LEU A 118 23.00 -0.29 0.80
N ASP A 119 23.85 0.72 0.96
CA ASP A 119 23.43 2.06 1.38
C ASP A 119 22.44 2.66 0.38
N ARG A 120 22.74 2.54 -0.92
CA ARG A 120 21.86 3.02 -1.99
C ARG A 120 20.52 2.28 -2.04
N ILE A 121 20.50 0.97 -1.80
CA ILE A 121 19.25 0.19 -1.70
C ILE A 121 18.43 0.69 -0.51
N GLU A 122 19.04 0.87 0.66
CA GLU A 122 18.36 1.33 1.87
C GLU A 122 17.69 2.71 1.65
N GLU A 123 18.44 3.67 1.09
CA GLU A 123 17.94 5.00 0.78
C GLU A 123 16.79 4.97 -0.23
N THR A 124 16.93 4.15 -1.28
CA THR A 124 15.93 4.06 -2.34
C THR A 124 14.63 3.44 -1.84
N LEU A 125 14.70 2.37 -1.05
CA LEU A 125 13.50 1.76 -0.44
C LEU A 125 12.77 2.74 0.48
N ARG A 126 13.51 3.55 1.25
CA ARG A 126 12.94 4.58 2.11
C ARG A 126 12.21 5.66 1.31
N PHE A 127 12.78 6.09 0.18
CA PHE A 127 12.14 7.03 -0.75
C PHE A 127 10.87 6.42 -1.35
N LEU A 128 10.95 5.20 -1.88
CA LEU A 128 9.83 4.50 -2.52
C LEU A 128 8.65 4.29 -1.56
N ARG A 129 8.91 4.07 -0.26
CA ARG A 129 7.86 3.97 0.76
C ARG A 129 7.03 5.25 0.92
N GLY A 130 7.58 6.42 0.59
CA GLY A 130 6.97 7.73 0.80
C GLY A 130 6.34 8.36 -0.45
N VAL A 131 6.42 7.71 -1.60
CA VAL A 131 5.92 8.24 -2.88
C VAL A 131 4.81 7.37 -3.45
N ASN A 132 4.03 7.94 -4.36
CA ASN A 132 2.96 7.24 -5.06
C ASN A 132 3.56 6.37 -6.16
N ILE A 133 3.42 5.05 -6.04
CA ILE A 133 3.99 4.07 -6.99
C ILE A 133 2.84 3.34 -7.68
N SER A 134 2.91 3.17 -9.00
CA SER A 134 1.93 2.39 -9.77
C SER A 134 2.04 0.89 -9.48
N ASP A 135 0.98 0.12 -9.79
CA ASP A 135 0.98 -1.34 -9.59
C ASP A 135 2.12 -2.06 -10.33
N GLN A 136 2.44 -1.58 -11.53
CA GLN A 136 3.51 -2.14 -12.37
C GLN A 136 4.89 -1.88 -11.74
N GLU A 137 5.14 -0.65 -11.30
CA GLU A 137 6.36 -0.29 -10.59
C GLU A 137 6.49 -1.05 -9.26
N MET A 138 5.38 -1.22 -8.54
CA MET A 138 5.35 -2.03 -7.32
C MET A 138 5.63 -3.50 -7.57
N GLN A 139 5.22 -4.05 -8.71
CA GLN A 139 5.57 -5.41 -9.11
C GLN A 139 7.07 -5.58 -9.34
N LEU A 140 7.71 -4.61 -10.00
CA LEU A 140 9.17 -4.59 -10.18
C LEU A 140 9.89 -4.53 -8.81
N VAL A 141 9.43 -3.69 -7.88
CA VAL A 141 10.00 -3.62 -6.52
C VAL A 141 9.87 -4.97 -5.81
N ARG A 142 8.72 -5.65 -5.91
CA ARG A 142 8.50 -6.97 -5.31
C ARG A 142 9.50 -8.00 -5.83
N GLU A 143 9.74 -8.02 -7.13
CA GLU A 143 10.69 -8.95 -7.75
C GLU A 143 12.13 -8.69 -7.30
N LEU A 144 12.54 -7.42 -7.21
CA LEU A 144 13.86 -7.02 -6.75
C LEU A 144 14.09 -7.37 -5.28
N ILE A 145 13.10 -7.15 -4.40
CA ILE A 145 13.17 -7.54 -2.97
C ILE A 145 13.25 -9.06 -2.83
N ALA A 146 12.44 -9.81 -3.58
CA ALA A 146 12.48 -11.27 -3.55
C ALA A 146 13.84 -11.82 -4.03
N ARG A 147 14.44 -11.18 -5.04
CA ARG A 147 15.79 -11.52 -5.50
C ARG A 147 16.83 -11.21 -4.42
N LEU A 148 16.73 -10.08 -3.73
CA LEU A 148 17.60 -9.74 -2.60
C LEU A 148 17.52 -10.80 -1.48
N GLU A 149 16.31 -11.23 -1.12
CA GLU A 149 16.10 -12.28 -0.10
C GLU A 149 16.73 -13.63 -0.47
N ARG A 150 16.66 -14.02 -1.74
CA ARG A 150 17.22 -15.31 -2.20
C ARG A 150 18.75 -15.34 -2.16
N TYR A 151 19.40 -14.21 -2.46
CA TYR A 151 20.86 -14.15 -2.59
C TYR A 151 21.57 -13.59 -1.35
N GLN A 152 20.85 -13.27 -0.28
CA GLN A 152 21.40 -12.64 0.95
C GLN A 152 22.53 -13.42 1.66
N ALA A 153 22.67 -14.72 1.41
CA ALA A 153 23.63 -15.60 2.10
C ALA A 153 24.57 -16.35 1.13
N SER A 154 24.65 -15.89 -0.12
CA SER A 154 25.47 -16.52 -1.16
C SER A 154 26.78 -15.76 -1.35
N ALA A 155 27.88 -16.48 -1.61
CA ALA A 155 29.16 -15.88 -2.01
C ALA A 155 29.07 -15.06 -3.32
N GLN A 156 28.00 -15.23 -4.11
CA GLN A 156 27.71 -14.46 -5.33
C GLN A 156 26.77 -13.27 -5.07
N ALA A 157 26.57 -12.85 -3.82
CA ALA A 157 25.68 -11.75 -3.47
C ALA A 157 26.11 -10.39 -4.03
N ALA A 158 27.42 -10.11 -4.08
CA ALA A 158 27.93 -8.79 -4.45
C ALA A 158 27.47 -8.27 -5.85
N PRO A 159 27.61 -9.03 -6.95
CA PRO A 159 27.12 -8.57 -8.26
C PRO A 159 25.60 -8.43 -8.31
N VAL A 160 24.87 -9.34 -7.63
CA VAL A 160 23.40 -9.31 -7.57
C VAL A 160 22.91 -8.08 -6.81
N VAL A 161 23.55 -7.74 -5.69
CA VAL A 161 23.25 -6.54 -4.89
C VAL A 161 23.48 -5.27 -5.71
N ARG A 162 24.57 -5.20 -6.46
CA ARG A 162 24.86 -4.06 -7.36
C ARG A 162 23.78 -3.89 -8.44
N ASP A 163 23.37 -4.97 -9.09
CA ASP A 163 22.31 -4.94 -10.12
C ASP A 163 20.97 -4.46 -9.53
N ILE A 164 20.64 -4.93 -8.32
CA ILE A 164 19.43 -4.52 -7.61
C ILE A 164 19.50 -3.03 -7.27
N ALA A 165 20.64 -2.56 -6.74
CA ALA A 165 20.86 -1.15 -6.42
C ALA A 165 20.68 -0.25 -7.66
N GLN A 166 21.24 -0.64 -8.81
CA GLN A 166 21.09 0.11 -10.06
C GLN A 166 19.64 0.12 -10.57
N SER A 167 18.95 -1.03 -10.49
CA SER A 167 17.57 -1.15 -10.95
C SER A 167 16.60 -0.31 -10.10
N LEU A 168 16.76 -0.36 -8.78
CA LEU A 168 16.00 0.49 -7.85
C LEU A 168 16.30 1.98 -8.09
N GLN A 169 17.56 2.35 -8.35
CA GLN A 169 17.92 3.73 -8.64
C GLN A 169 17.28 4.25 -9.93
N ARG A 170 17.22 3.42 -10.99
CA ARG A 170 16.53 3.79 -12.24
C ARG A 170 15.05 4.03 -12.01
N LEU A 171 14.41 3.16 -11.21
CA LEU A 171 13.00 3.32 -10.83
C LEU A 171 12.77 4.60 -10.00
N ARG A 172 13.65 4.88 -9.02
CA ARG A 172 13.61 6.14 -8.26
C ARG A 172 13.67 7.35 -9.19
N ASN A 173 14.60 7.34 -10.14
CA ASN A 173 14.78 8.46 -11.08
C ASN A 173 13.57 8.63 -11.99
N SER A 174 12.97 7.54 -12.50
CA SER A 174 11.76 7.64 -13.33
C SER A 174 10.60 8.25 -12.56
N ILE A 175 10.41 7.87 -11.29
CA ILE A 175 9.37 8.42 -10.42
C ILE A 175 9.66 9.89 -10.08
N ALA A 176 10.90 10.23 -9.73
CA ALA A 176 11.29 11.60 -9.39
C ALA A 176 11.15 12.58 -10.57
N HIS A 177 11.36 12.11 -11.81
CA HIS A 177 11.20 12.90 -13.03
C HIS A 177 9.78 12.91 -13.60
N ALA A 178 8.85 12.12 -13.04
CA ALA A 178 7.46 12.05 -13.47
C ALA A 178 6.54 13.17 -12.89
N GLY A 179 7.08 14.17 -12.19
CA GLY A 179 6.30 15.30 -11.64
C GLY A 179 5.85 16.35 -12.68
N PRO A 180 4.90 17.21 -12.29
CA PRO A 180 3.51 17.19 -12.77
C PRO A 180 3.40 17.44 -14.28
N SER A 181 2.52 16.69 -14.97
CA SER A 181 2.08 17.04 -16.32
C SER A 181 1.63 18.50 -16.33
N GLU A 182 2.24 19.32 -17.19
CA GLU A 182 1.91 20.74 -17.34
C GLU A 182 0.38 20.94 -17.36
N PRO A 183 -0.14 21.97 -16.65
CA PRO A 183 -1.56 22.27 -16.68
C PRO A 183 -1.97 22.55 -18.12
N ARG A 184 -2.80 21.67 -18.69
CA ARG A 184 -3.43 21.89 -20.00
C ARG A 184 -4.15 23.25 -19.94
N PRO A 185 -3.79 24.23 -20.78
CA PRO A 185 -4.48 25.51 -20.78
C PRO A 185 -5.95 25.27 -21.12
N ALA A 186 -6.84 25.75 -20.24
CA ALA A 186 -8.28 25.52 -20.31
C ALA A 186 -9.00 26.45 -21.31
N TYR A 187 -8.27 27.09 -22.22
CA TYR A 187 -8.83 27.98 -23.23
C TYR A 187 -8.06 27.81 -24.55
N SER A 188 -8.56 26.97 -25.44
CA SER A 188 -8.58 27.35 -26.85
C SER A 188 -9.85 28.17 -27.01
N LEU A 189 -9.71 29.51 -26.99
CA LEU A 189 -10.78 30.40 -27.44
C LEU A 189 -11.15 29.97 -28.85
N ASP A 190 -12.44 29.67 -29.01
CA ASP A 190 -13.11 29.58 -30.29
C ASP A 190 -13.07 30.98 -30.91
N ASP A 191 -11.98 31.30 -31.62
CA ASP A 191 -11.93 32.44 -32.53
C ASP A 191 -12.76 32.07 -33.78
N GLY A 192 -14.07 32.01 -33.58
CA GLY A 192 -15.06 31.93 -34.64
C GLY A 192 -15.30 33.32 -35.23
N ASP A 193 -14.39 33.76 -36.10
CA ASP A 193 -14.62 34.86 -37.04
C ASP A 193 -14.23 34.43 -38.46
N ALA A 194 -15.25 34.04 -39.25
CA ALA A 194 -15.38 34.29 -40.69
C ALA A 194 -16.72 33.75 -41.22
#